data_AF-A0A0G0L5C8-F1
#
_entry.id   AF-A0A0G0L5C8-F1
#
_cell.length_a   1.000
_cell.length_b   1.000
_cell.length_c   1.000
_cell.angle_alpha   90.00
_cell.angle_beta   90.00
_cell.angle_gamma   90.00
#
_symmetry.space_group_name_H-M   'P 1'
#
loop_
_entity.id
_entity.type
_entity.pdbx_description
1 polymer ?
#
loop_
_entity_poly.entity_id
_entity_poly.type
_entity_poly.pdbx_seq_one_letter_code
_entity_poly.pdbx_strand_id
1 'polypeptide(L)'
;MIGVFAGTFLYFRLLKKFDLPTDDLWKNICIIFFVGLIGARATYIILYPEQFSSFYEVVAIWQGGLVSYGGILAGILAALLEFRGRYLVLKLNLLAPSFFVGWIFGRIGGFVTQNAVGILNNSFGPIFYSRVPIQLFESLLSLVIVILSVILIFKLDRKFILRYPIILIASLGDYTLGRFIIDFWREDPKVFLGLQFGQLISFFIFFCCIIMLLYIFRSRKKIS
;
A
#
# COMPACT_ATOMS: atom_id res chain seq x y z
N MET A 1 -7.56 -12.98 -4.96
CA MET A 1 -6.27 -13.49 -5.47
C MET A 1 -5.78 -12.82 -6.76
N ILE A 2 -6.68 -12.38 -7.66
CA ILE A 2 -6.32 -11.69 -8.93
C ILE A 2 -5.28 -10.58 -8.72
N GLY A 3 -5.45 -9.73 -7.71
CA GLY A 3 -4.51 -8.64 -7.43
C GLY A 3 -3.09 -9.09 -7.07
N VAL A 4 -2.93 -10.23 -6.38
CA VAL A 4 -1.60 -10.78 -6.08
C VAL A 4 -0.92 -11.24 -7.36
N PHE A 5 -1.64 -11.93 -8.25
CA PHE A 5 -1.10 -12.35 -9.55
C PHE A 5 -0.75 -11.16 -10.45
N ALA A 6 -1.64 -10.17 -10.55
CA ALA A 6 -1.41 -8.96 -11.35
C ALA A 6 -0.21 -8.15 -10.83
N GLY A 7 -0.12 -7.95 -9.51
CA GLY A 7 1.02 -7.29 -8.87
C GLY A 7 2.32 -8.05 -9.08
N THR A 8 2.30 -9.37 -8.90
CA THR A 8 3.47 -10.25 -9.12
C THR A 8 3.91 -10.22 -10.58
N PHE A 9 2.98 -10.19 -11.52
CA PHE A 9 3.28 -10.09 -12.94
C PHE A 9 3.98 -8.77 -13.27
N LEU A 10 3.50 -7.63 -12.74
CA LEU A 10 4.18 -6.35 -12.87
C LEU A 10 5.58 -6.42 -12.25
N TYR A 11 5.71 -6.97 -11.04
CA TYR A 11 6.99 -7.12 -10.36
C TYR A 11 7.98 -7.96 -11.18
N PHE A 12 7.54 -9.08 -11.74
CA PHE A 12 8.33 -9.93 -12.63
C PHE A 12 8.86 -9.16 -13.85
N ARG A 13 7.98 -8.42 -14.54
CA ARG A 13 8.37 -7.58 -15.69
C ARG A 13 9.41 -6.54 -15.32
N LEU A 14 9.24 -5.92 -14.15
CA LEU A 14 10.18 -4.93 -13.64
C LEU A 14 11.52 -5.55 -13.24
N LEU A 15 11.54 -6.73 -12.59
CA LEU A 15 12.77 -7.45 -12.28
C LEU A 15 13.56 -7.81 -13.55
N LYS A 16 12.88 -8.33 -14.58
CA LYS A 16 13.50 -8.65 -15.88
C LYS A 16 14.09 -7.43 -16.56
N LYS A 17 13.43 -6.27 -16.50
CA LYS A 17 13.96 -5.00 -17.03
C LYS A 17 15.32 -4.63 -16.43
N PHE A 18 15.53 -4.92 -15.14
CA PHE A 18 16.77 -4.59 -14.43
C PHE A 18 17.76 -5.75 -14.35
N ASP A 19 17.57 -6.80 -15.15
CA ASP A 19 18.39 -8.02 -15.17
C ASP A 19 18.56 -8.65 -13.78
N LEU A 20 17.50 -8.58 -12.96
CA LEU A 20 17.50 -9.19 -11.62
C LEU A 20 17.06 -10.65 -11.69
N PRO A 21 17.64 -11.53 -10.84
CA PRO A 21 17.26 -12.93 -10.79
C PRO A 21 15.80 -13.07 -10.36
N THR A 22 15.08 -13.99 -11.00
CA THR A 22 13.65 -14.23 -10.79
C THR A 22 13.35 -15.62 -10.22
N ASP A 23 14.39 -16.43 -9.94
CA ASP A 23 14.23 -17.83 -9.55
C ASP A 23 13.49 -17.96 -8.21
N ASP A 24 13.80 -17.05 -7.29
CA ASP A 24 13.16 -16.97 -5.96
C ASP A 24 11.86 -16.13 -5.95
N LEU A 25 11.36 -15.66 -7.10
CA LEU A 25 10.24 -14.72 -7.15
C LEU A 25 9.03 -15.24 -6.39
N TRP A 26 8.57 -16.46 -6.71
CA TRP A 26 7.38 -17.04 -6.09
C TRP A 26 7.58 -17.29 -4.60
N LYS A 27 8.74 -17.82 -4.21
CA LYS A 27 9.11 -18.02 -2.80
C LYS A 27 8.99 -16.71 -2.02
N ASN A 28 9.62 -15.64 -2.51
CA ASN A 28 9.64 -14.35 -1.82
C ASN A 28 8.23 -13.75 -1.72
N ILE A 29 7.44 -13.77 -2.81
CA ILE A 29 6.08 -13.24 -2.81
C ILE A 29 5.17 -14.05 -1.88
N CYS A 30 5.28 -15.38 -1.87
CA CYS A 30 4.53 -16.22 -0.96
C CYS A 30 4.89 -15.92 0.51
N ILE A 31 6.17 -15.81 0.84
CA ILE A 31 6.60 -15.46 2.21
C ILE A 31 6.03 -14.10 2.60
N ILE A 32 6.19 -13.07 1.77
CA ILE A 32 5.68 -11.72 2.04
C ILE A 32 4.15 -11.73 2.22
N PHE A 33 3.43 -12.45 1.36
CA PHE A 33 1.98 -12.55 1.41
C PHE A 33 1.50 -13.26 2.69
N PHE A 34 2.04 -14.43 3.00
CA PHE A 34 1.60 -15.21 4.16
C PHE A 34 2.02 -14.57 5.49
N VAL A 35 3.23 -14.01 5.58
CA VAL A 35 3.64 -13.24 6.77
C VAL A 35 2.75 -12.00 6.94
N GLY A 36 2.39 -11.32 5.84
CA GLY A 36 1.40 -10.25 5.87
C GLY A 36 0.03 -10.72 6.36
N LEU A 37 -0.44 -11.87 5.91
CA LEU A 37 -1.72 -12.44 6.35
C LEU A 37 -1.69 -12.76 7.86
N ILE A 38 -0.61 -13.37 8.34
CA ILE A 38 -0.39 -13.67 9.75
C ILE A 38 -0.36 -12.37 10.57
N GLY A 39 0.36 -11.35 10.10
CA GLY A 39 0.41 -10.04 10.76
C GLY A 39 -0.96 -9.37 10.85
N ALA A 40 -1.75 -9.42 9.77
CA ALA A 40 -3.11 -8.87 9.76
C ALA A 40 -4.02 -9.58 10.77
N ARG A 41 -3.87 -10.90 10.91
CA ARG A 41 -4.62 -11.69 11.88
C ARG A 41 -4.17 -11.43 13.32
N ALA A 42 -2.86 -11.43 13.55
CA ALA A 42 -2.29 -11.15 14.87
C ALA A 42 -2.74 -9.78 15.41
N THR A 43 -2.73 -8.75 14.57
CA THR A 43 -3.22 -7.42 14.96
C THR A 43 -4.73 -7.42 15.25
N TYR A 44 -5.53 -8.17 14.49
CA TYR A 44 -6.96 -8.31 14.80
C TYR A 44 -7.19 -8.97 16.17
N ILE A 45 -6.44 -10.03 16.49
CA ILE A 45 -6.51 -10.72 17.79
C ILE A 45 -6.16 -9.78 18.95
N ILE A 46 -5.13 -8.94 18.76
CA ILE A 46 -4.69 -8.00 19.80
C ILE A 46 -5.70 -6.86 20.00
N LEU A 47 -6.30 -6.35 18.93
CA LEU A 47 -7.21 -5.19 19.00
C LEU A 47 -8.64 -5.55 19.39
N TYR A 48 -9.08 -6.78 19.08
CA TYR A 48 -10.45 -7.23 19.30
C TYR A 48 -10.51 -8.59 20.01
N PRO A 49 -9.86 -8.76 21.17
CA PRO A 49 -9.83 -10.04 21.89
C PRO A 49 -11.22 -10.54 22.30
N GLU A 50 -12.17 -9.62 22.52
CA GLU A 50 -13.56 -9.92 22.86
C GLU A 50 -14.36 -10.63 21.76
N GLN A 51 -13.87 -10.63 20.52
CA GLN A 51 -14.52 -11.31 19.40
C GLN A 51 -14.29 -12.83 19.39
N PHE A 52 -13.45 -13.35 20.29
CA PHE A 52 -13.05 -14.75 20.31
C PHE A 52 -13.66 -15.49 21.50
N SER A 53 -14.58 -16.41 21.21
CA SER A 53 -15.19 -17.29 22.22
C SER A 53 -14.46 -18.64 22.33
N SER A 54 -13.69 -19.01 21.31
CA SER A 54 -12.95 -20.26 21.24
C SER A 54 -11.56 -20.10 20.61
N PHE A 55 -10.61 -20.98 20.94
CA PHE A 55 -9.28 -20.97 20.33
C PHE A 55 -9.32 -21.24 18.82
N TYR A 56 -10.33 -21.97 18.34
CA TYR A 56 -10.52 -22.23 16.91
C TYR A 56 -10.75 -20.95 16.11
N GLU A 57 -11.54 -20.03 16.66
CA GLU A 57 -11.80 -18.74 16.01
C GLU A 57 -10.52 -17.94 15.82
N VAL A 58 -9.52 -18.05 16.71
CA VAL A 58 -8.24 -17.35 16.57
C VAL A 58 -7.55 -17.68 15.24
N VAL A 59 -7.62 -18.94 14.81
CA VAL A 59 -6.97 -19.44 13.58
C VAL A 59 -7.88 -19.31 12.35
N ALA A 60 -9.20 -19.22 12.54
CA ALA A 60 -10.20 -19.22 11.47
C ALA A 60 -10.19 -17.92 10.64
N ILE A 61 -9.16 -17.73 9.81
CA ILE A 61 -8.99 -16.57 8.92
C ILE A 61 -10.11 -16.44 7.86
N TRP A 62 -10.82 -17.54 7.56
CA TRP A 62 -11.95 -17.55 6.63
C TRP A 62 -13.23 -16.94 7.21
N GLN A 63 -13.31 -16.77 8.55
CA GLN A 63 -14.41 -16.05 9.20
C GLN A 63 -14.25 -14.52 9.11
N GLY A 64 -13.19 -14.03 8.43
CA GLY A 64 -12.84 -12.62 8.39
C GLY A 64 -11.96 -12.21 9.57
N GLY A 65 -11.99 -10.93 9.95
CA GLY A 65 -11.18 -10.41 11.06
C GLY A 65 -9.70 -10.25 10.72
N LEU A 66 -9.40 -9.37 9.77
CA LEU A 66 -8.04 -9.04 9.35
C LEU A 66 -7.87 -7.53 9.42
N VAL A 67 -6.83 -7.07 10.12
CA VAL A 67 -6.51 -5.63 10.21
C VAL A 67 -5.38 -5.30 9.24
N SER A 68 -5.69 -4.49 8.23
CA SER A 68 -4.77 -4.18 7.12
C SER A 68 -3.43 -3.61 7.57
N TYR A 69 -3.40 -2.75 8.60
CA TYR A 69 -2.16 -2.14 9.09
C TYR A 69 -1.16 -3.18 9.60
N GLY A 70 -1.64 -4.19 10.32
CA GLY A 70 -0.81 -5.31 10.79
C GLY A 70 -0.21 -6.10 9.65
N GLY A 71 -1.01 -6.35 8.60
CA GLY A 71 -0.52 -7.10 7.44
C GLY A 71 0.47 -6.34 6.57
N ILE A 72 0.27 -5.03 6.41
CA ILE A 72 1.24 -4.17 5.71
C ILE A 72 2.57 -4.15 6.46
N LEU A 73 2.55 -3.93 7.78
CA LEU A 73 3.78 -3.90 8.59
C LEU A 73 4.52 -5.24 8.54
N ALA A 74 3.83 -6.35 8.77
CA ALA A 74 4.44 -7.68 8.71
C ALA A 74 4.96 -8.01 7.29
N GLY A 75 4.22 -7.63 6.24
CA GLY A 75 4.66 -7.80 4.85
C GLY A 75 5.90 -6.97 4.51
N ILE A 76 6.00 -5.74 5.00
CA ILE A 76 7.21 -4.90 4.85
C ILE A 76 8.40 -5.56 5.55
N LEU A 77 8.22 -6.03 6.78
CA LEU A 77 9.27 -6.74 7.51
C LEU A 77 9.73 -7.99 6.75
N ALA A 78 8.80 -8.80 6.25
CA ALA A 78 9.13 -9.96 5.42
C ALA A 78 9.92 -9.54 4.17
N ALA A 79 9.51 -8.48 3.47
CA ALA A 79 10.22 -8.00 2.28
C ALA A 79 11.65 -7.54 2.60
N LEU A 80 11.87 -6.88 3.74
CA LEU A 80 13.20 -6.47 4.21
C LEU A 80 14.10 -7.67 4.54
N LEU A 81 13.52 -8.76 5.05
CA LEU A 81 14.25 -9.99 5.38
C LEU A 81 14.55 -10.85 4.14
N GLU A 82 13.64 -10.89 3.16
CA GLU A 82 13.81 -11.70 1.94
C GLU A 82 14.72 -11.01 0.90
N PHE A 83 14.63 -9.69 0.73
CA PHE A 83 15.34 -8.99 -0.35
C PHE A 83 16.79 -8.60 -0.04
N ARG A 84 17.28 -8.91 1.16
CA ARG A 84 18.60 -8.53 1.72
C ARG A 84 19.75 -8.42 0.70
N GLY A 85 20.70 -7.53 0.98
CA GLY A 85 21.92 -7.35 0.19
C GLY A 85 21.87 -6.17 -0.80
N ARG A 86 22.74 -6.18 -1.82
CA ARG A 86 23.01 -5.01 -2.67
C ARG A 86 21.83 -4.50 -3.51
N TYR A 87 20.81 -5.34 -3.71
CA TYR A 87 19.61 -5.00 -4.51
C TYR A 87 18.38 -4.71 -3.66
N LEU A 88 18.50 -4.66 -2.32
CA LEU A 88 17.38 -4.44 -1.42
C LEU A 88 16.57 -3.20 -1.82
N VAL A 89 17.22 -2.05 -1.95
CA VAL A 89 16.58 -0.77 -2.30
C VAL A 89 15.89 -0.84 -3.67
N LEU A 90 16.56 -1.41 -4.68
CA LEU A 90 15.97 -1.59 -6.00
C LEU A 90 14.73 -2.49 -5.94
N LYS A 91 14.83 -3.66 -5.28
CA LYS A 91 13.70 -4.60 -5.15
C LYS A 91 12.51 -3.95 -4.44
N LEU A 92 12.73 -3.13 -3.41
CA LEU A 92 11.67 -2.38 -2.73
C LEU A 92 11.03 -1.32 -3.64
N ASN A 93 11.84 -0.57 -4.40
CA ASN A 93 11.35 0.39 -5.38
C ASN A 93 10.45 -0.26 -6.45
N LEU A 94 10.78 -1.48 -6.89
CA LEU A 94 9.98 -2.21 -7.88
C LEU A 94 8.76 -2.91 -7.24
N LEU A 95 8.85 -3.29 -5.97
CA LEU A 95 7.74 -3.89 -5.23
C LEU A 95 6.64 -2.85 -4.93
N ALA A 96 7.00 -1.58 -4.70
CA ALA A 96 6.05 -0.51 -4.38
C ALA A 96 4.87 -0.39 -5.37
N PRO A 97 5.08 -0.17 -6.69
CA PRO A 97 3.97 -0.14 -7.64
C PRO A 97 3.24 -1.50 -7.74
N SER A 98 3.96 -2.60 -7.57
CA SER A 98 3.39 -3.95 -7.61
C SER A 98 2.41 -4.20 -6.44
N PHE A 99 2.71 -3.65 -5.26
CA PHE A 99 1.81 -3.65 -4.12
C PHE A 99 0.54 -2.84 -4.41
N PHE A 100 0.67 -1.63 -5.00
CA PHE A 100 -0.49 -0.82 -5.34
C PHE A 100 -1.40 -1.45 -6.39
N VAL A 101 -0.88 -2.27 -7.31
CA VAL A 101 -1.72 -3.12 -8.18
C VAL A 101 -2.61 -4.04 -7.33
N GLY A 102 -2.05 -4.73 -6.34
CA GLY A 102 -2.83 -5.54 -5.40
C GLY A 102 -3.85 -4.71 -4.61
N TRP A 103 -3.45 -3.50 -4.20
CA TRP A 103 -4.30 -2.57 -3.45
C TRP A 103 -5.54 -2.14 -4.24
N ILE A 104 -5.41 -1.87 -5.55
CA ILE A 104 -6.55 -1.58 -6.45
C ILE A 104 -7.62 -2.66 -6.33
N PHE A 105 -7.24 -3.93 -6.49
CA PHE A 105 -8.20 -5.04 -6.39
C PHE A 105 -8.76 -5.21 -4.98
N GLY A 106 -7.96 -4.96 -3.94
CA GLY A 106 -8.44 -4.95 -2.56
C GLY A 106 -9.53 -3.91 -2.33
N ARG A 107 -9.37 -2.72 -2.89
CA ARG A 107 -10.35 -1.63 -2.78
C ARG A 107 -11.61 -1.87 -3.61
N ILE A 108 -11.48 -2.41 -4.82
CA ILE A 108 -12.64 -2.86 -5.60
C ILE A 108 -13.42 -3.95 -4.83
N GLY A 109 -12.73 -4.91 -4.21
CA GLY A 109 -13.37 -5.91 -3.35
C GLY A 109 -14.11 -5.27 -2.18
N GLY A 110 -13.49 -4.31 -1.49
CA GLY A 110 -14.09 -3.55 -0.40
C GLY A 110 -15.36 -2.80 -0.83
N PHE A 111 -15.37 -2.22 -2.03
CA PHE A 111 -16.53 -1.57 -2.62
C PHE A 111 -17.70 -2.55 -2.79
N VAL A 112 -17.43 -3.73 -3.36
CA VAL A 112 -18.44 -4.77 -3.56
C VAL A 112 -19.01 -5.25 -2.22
N THR A 113 -18.19 -5.36 -1.18
CA THR A 113 -18.61 -5.79 0.17
C THR A 113 -19.17 -4.66 1.05
N GLN A 114 -19.17 -3.41 0.56
CA GLN A 114 -19.66 -2.22 1.26
C GLN A 114 -19.03 -1.97 2.66
N ASN A 115 -17.75 -2.30 2.84
CA ASN A 115 -17.15 -2.34 4.17
C ASN A 115 -16.72 -0.98 4.76
N ALA A 116 -16.68 0.11 3.98
CA ALA A 116 -16.25 1.44 4.48
C ALA A 116 -16.74 2.60 3.58
N VAL A 117 -18.04 2.74 3.38
CA VAL A 117 -18.61 3.74 2.47
C VAL A 117 -18.41 5.18 2.96
N GLY A 118 -18.40 6.13 2.02
CA GLY A 118 -18.28 7.55 2.34
C GLY A 118 -19.56 8.19 2.87
N ILE A 119 -19.48 9.50 3.09
CA ILE A 119 -20.60 10.34 3.50
C ILE A 119 -21.78 10.22 2.53
N LEU A 120 -22.98 10.38 3.07
CA LEU A 120 -24.20 10.52 2.29
C LEU A 120 -24.08 11.68 1.29
N ASN A 121 -24.33 11.38 0.03
CA ASN A 121 -24.34 12.32 -1.07
C ASN A 121 -25.28 11.80 -2.18
N ASN A 122 -26.47 12.40 -2.27
CA ASN A 122 -27.52 11.99 -3.20
C ASN A 122 -27.13 12.17 -4.68
N SER A 123 -26.10 12.96 -4.99
CA SER A 123 -25.61 13.17 -6.36
C SER A 123 -25.00 11.91 -6.99
N PHE A 124 -24.51 10.96 -6.18
CA PHE A 124 -24.00 9.67 -6.70
C PHE A 124 -25.13 8.69 -7.04
N GLY A 125 -26.37 8.98 -6.65
CA GLY A 125 -27.52 8.15 -6.98
C GLY A 125 -27.51 6.76 -6.30
N PRO A 126 -28.54 5.94 -6.59
CA PRO A 126 -28.76 4.68 -5.87
C PRO A 126 -27.72 3.59 -6.19
N ILE A 127 -27.04 3.68 -7.33
CA ILE A 127 -25.99 2.72 -7.73
C ILE A 127 -24.83 2.70 -6.70
N PHE A 128 -24.56 3.85 -6.09
CA PHE A 128 -23.57 4.00 -5.03
C PHE A 128 -24.21 4.15 -3.65
N TYR A 129 -25.44 3.67 -3.48
CA TYR A 129 -26.19 3.76 -2.23
C TYR A 129 -26.34 5.20 -1.71
N SER A 130 -26.40 6.17 -2.64
CA SER A 130 -26.42 7.60 -2.33
C SER A 130 -25.26 8.04 -1.42
N ARG A 131 -24.09 7.42 -1.58
CA ARG A 131 -22.87 7.70 -0.83
C ARG A 131 -21.69 7.91 -1.76
N VAL A 132 -20.70 8.64 -1.28
CA VAL A 132 -19.44 8.82 -2.02
C VAL A 132 -18.70 7.47 -2.09
N PRO A 133 -18.35 6.95 -3.29
CA PRO A 133 -17.71 5.64 -3.44
C PRO A 133 -16.20 5.70 -3.18
N ILE A 134 -15.84 5.93 -1.92
CA ILE A 134 -14.46 6.18 -1.48
C ILE A 134 -13.48 5.09 -1.89
N GLN A 135 -13.90 3.82 -1.83
CA GLN A 135 -13.09 2.69 -2.26
C GLN A 135 -12.68 2.79 -3.73
N LEU A 136 -13.58 3.28 -4.59
CA LEU A 136 -13.27 3.47 -6.01
C LEU A 136 -12.30 4.64 -6.20
N PHE A 137 -12.44 5.72 -5.42
CA PHE A 137 -11.46 6.81 -5.42
C PHE A 137 -10.09 6.35 -4.94
N GLU A 138 -10.01 5.50 -3.91
CA GLU A 138 -8.75 4.89 -3.47
C GLU A 138 -8.16 3.96 -4.54
N SER A 139 -9.01 3.24 -5.28
CA SER A 139 -8.58 2.38 -6.40
C SER A 139 -7.99 3.24 -7.53
N LEU A 140 -8.66 4.34 -7.89
CA LEU A 140 -8.19 5.28 -8.91
C LEU A 140 -6.88 5.96 -8.49
N LEU A 141 -6.77 6.41 -7.25
CA LEU A 141 -5.53 6.94 -6.69
C LEU A 141 -4.40 5.93 -6.81
N SER A 142 -4.66 4.67 -6.43
CA SER A 142 -3.67 3.60 -6.51
C SER A 142 -3.24 3.32 -7.95
N LEU A 143 -4.16 3.39 -8.92
CA LEU A 143 -3.84 3.29 -10.34
C LEU A 143 -2.93 4.43 -10.81
N VAL A 144 -3.24 5.67 -10.43
CA VAL A 144 -2.38 6.83 -10.72
C VAL A 144 -0.98 6.62 -10.16
N ILE A 145 -0.87 6.15 -8.92
CA ILE A 145 0.42 5.85 -8.27
C ILE A 145 1.20 4.79 -9.05
N VAL A 146 0.54 3.71 -9.49
CA VAL A 146 1.19 2.67 -10.32
C VAL A 146 1.74 3.29 -11.61
N ILE A 147 0.93 4.09 -12.31
CA ILE A 147 1.32 4.72 -13.58
C ILE A 147 2.50 5.66 -13.36
N LEU A 148 2.42 6.56 -12.39
CA LEU A 148 3.50 7.51 -12.08
C LEU A 148 4.79 6.80 -11.68
N SER A 149 4.69 5.80 -10.81
CA SER A 149 5.83 5.00 -10.34
C SER A 149 6.50 4.25 -11.49
N VAL A 150 5.72 3.66 -12.40
CA VAL A 150 6.25 3.02 -13.60
C VAL A 150 6.94 4.05 -14.49
N ILE A 151 6.31 5.19 -14.78
CA ILE A 151 6.94 6.25 -15.59
C ILE A 151 8.29 6.68 -14.97
N LEU A 152 8.34 6.89 -13.66
CA LEU A 152 9.58 7.25 -12.95
C LEU A 152 10.63 6.14 -13.05
N ILE A 153 10.25 4.87 -12.93
CA ILE A 153 11.16 3.73 -13.11
C ILE A 153 11.76 3.70 -14.53
N PHE A 154 11.05 4.18 -15.54
CA PHE A 154 11.56 4.27 -16.93
C PHE A 154 12.35 5.54 -17.22
N LYS A 155 12.09 6.64 -16.52
CA LYS A 155 12.81 7.91 -16.72
C LYS A 155 14.07 8.06 -15.88
N LEU A 156 14.12 7.45 -14.70
CA LEU A 156 15.25 7.62 -13.78
C LEU A 156 16.38 6.63 -14.06
N ASP A 157 17.62 7.08 -13.85
CA ASP A 157 18.81 6.26 -14.04
C ASP A 157 18.81 5.04 -13.13
N ARG A 158 19.22 3.88 -13.67
CA ARG A 158 19.37 2.63 -12.90
C ARG A 158 20.20 2.82 -11.64
N LYS A 159 21.34 3.51 -11.72
CA LYS A 159 22.22 3.77 -10.57
C LYS A 159 21.51 4.56 -9.46
N PHE A 160 20.61 5.46 -9.84
CA PHE A 160 19.86 6.30 -8.91
C PHE A 160 18.78 5.50 -8.17
N ILE A 161 17.97 4.74 -8.91
CA ILE A 161 16.92 3.87 -8.33
C ILE A 161 17.54 2.71 -7.51
N LEU A 162 18.74 2.25 -7.88
CA LEU A 162 19.48 1.25 -7.11
C LEU A 162 19.91 1.78 -5.73
N ARG A 163 20.34 3.04 -5.67
CA ARG A 163 20.93 3.63 -4.46
C ARG A 163 19.89 4.20 -3.51
N TYR A 164 18.80 4.75 -4.02
CA TYR A 164 17.82 5.47 -3.22
C TYR A 164 16.41 4.90 -3.37
N PRO A 165 15.62 4.78 -2.28
CA PRO A 165 14.24 4.28 -2.31
C PRO A 165 13.25 5.32 -2.87
N ILE A 166 13.62 5.97 -3.97
CA ILE A 166 12.90 7.12 -4.54
C ILE A 166 11.47 6.76 -4.98
N ILE A 167 11.27 5.58 -5.57
CA ILE A 167 9.96 5.14 -6.05
C ILE A 167 9.10 4.77 -4.86
N LEU A 168 9.64 4.01 -3.91
CA LEU A 168 8.92 3.66 -2.69
C LEU A 168 8.43 4.90 -1.92
N ILE A 169 9.31 5.88 -1.71
CA ILE A 169 8.96 7.12 -0.99
C ILE A 169 7.95 7.94 -1.79
N ALA A 170 8.11 8.07 -3.11
CA ALA A 170 7.15 8.78 -3.95
C ALA A 170 5.76 8.11 -3.90
N SER A 171 5.69 6.78 -4.09
CA SER A 171 4.41 6.05 -4.02
C SER A 171 3.73 6.20 -2.66
N LEU A 172 4.49 6.16 -1.56
CA LEU A 172 3.97 6.39 -0.21
C LEU A 172 3.45 7.82 -0.04
N GLY A 173 4.24 8.80 -0.46
CA GLY A 173 3.86 10.22 -0.44
C GLY A 173 2.57 10.47 -1.22
N ASP A 174 2.52 10.03 -2.48
CA ASP A 174 1.34 10.16 -3.34
C ASP A 174 0.10 9.52 -2.71
N TYR A 175 0.24 8.32 -2.12
CA TYR A 175 -0.87 7.66 -1.43
C TYR A 175 -1.34 8.46 -0.23
N THR A 176 -0.44 8.94 0.63
CA THR A 176 -0.80 9.72 1.82
C THR A 176 -1.42 11.07 1.47
N LEU A 177 -0.96 11.72 0.40
CA LEU A 177 -1.58 12.95 -0.10
C LEU A 177 -3.00 12.69 -0.59
N GLY A 178 -3.17 11.68 -1.46
CA GLY A 178 -4.49 11.30 -1.94
C GLY A 178 -5.40 10.83 -0.81
N ARG A 179 -4.86 10.14 0.19
CA ARG A 179 -5.60 9.69 1.38
C ARG A 179 -6.11 10.87 2.20
N PHE A 180 -5.26 11.86 2.45
CA PHE A 180 -5.65 13.09 3.15
C PHE A 180 -6.85 13.77 2.47
N ILE A 181 -6.83 13.83 1.13
CA ILE A 181 -7.92 14.42 0.33
C ILE A 181 -9.18 13.54 0.38
N ILE A 182 -9.03 12.23 0.19
CA ILE A 182 -10.15 11.29 0.19
C ILE A 182 -10.87 11.24 1.54
N ASP A 183 -10.12 11.37 2.64
CA ASP A 183 -10.64 11.30 4.00
C ASP A 183 -11.65 12.42 4.32
N PHE A 184 -11.64 13.55 3.58
CA PHE A 184 -12.69 14.57 3.71
C PHE A 184 -14.10 14.04 3.41
N TRP A 185 -14.23 13.00 2.60
CA TRP A 185 -15.51 12.36 2.30
C TRP A 185 -15.82 11.17 3.22
N ARG A 186 -14.95 10.80 4.17
CA ARG A 186 -15.21 9.68 5.10
C ARG A 186 -16.08 10.11 6.29
N GLU A 187 -16.92 9.19 6.76
CA GLU A 187 -17.70 9.32 7.99
C GLU A 187 -16.88 8.95 9.24
N ASP A 188 -15.65 9.49 9.37
CA ASP A 188 -14.81 9.27 10.54
C ASP A 188 -14.87 10.47 11.50
N PRO A 189 -14.75 10.26 12.82
CA PRO A 189 -14.82 11.33 13.80
C PRO A 189 -13.66 12.32 13.65
N LYS A 190 -13.98 13.61 13.76
CA LYS A 190 -12.99 14.70 13.76
C LYS A 190 -12.38 14.80 15.15
N VAL A 191 -11.05 14.80 15.22
CA VAL A 191 -10.31 14.73 16.49
C VAL A 191 -9.65 16.06 16.82
N PHE A 192 -9.05 16.74 15.83
CA PHE A 192 -8.24 17.92 16.08
C PHE A 192 -8.32 18.91 14.92
N LEU A 193 -8.57 20.19 15.20
CA LEU A 193 -8.71 21.27 14.20
C LEU A 193 -9.70 20.95 13.07
N GLY A 194 -10.74 20.15 13.35
CA GLY A 194 -11.71 19.72 12.34
C GLY A 194 -11.20 18.64 11.38
N LEU A 195 -10.00 18.10 11.60
CA LEU A 195 -9.41 17.00 10.86
C LEU A 195 -9.61 15.66 11.57
N GLN A 196 -9.68 14.60 10.78
CA GLN A 196 -9.70 13.22 11.25
C GLN A 196 -8.29 12.77 11.67
N PHE A 197 -8.20 11.77 12.54
CA PHE A 197 -6.90 11.20 12.95
C PHE A 197 -6.11 10.65 11.75
N GLY A 198 -6.79 10.02 10.79
CA GLY A 198 -6.19 9.52 9.54
C GLY A 198 -5.56 10.63 8.69
N GLN A 199 -6.18 11.82 8.66
CA GLN A 199 -5.68 12.98 7.95
C GLN A 199 -4.39 13.52 8.59
N LEU A 200 -4.34 13.61 9.92
CA LEU A 200 -3.12 14.06 10.61
C LEU A 200 -1.92 13.15 10.34
N ILE A 201 -2.14 11.83 10.42
CA ILE A 201 -1.10 10.84 10.12
C ILE A 201 -0.66 10.96 8.66
N SER A 202 -1.62 11.04 7.74
CA SER A 202 -1.34 11.17 6.31
C SER A 202 -0.53 12.44 6.00
N PHE A 203 -0.89 13.56 6.62
CA PHE A 203 -0.17 14.82 6.48
C PHE A 203 1.28 14.71 6.99
N PHE A 204 1.49 14.12 8.16
CA PHE A 204 2.83 13.93 8.72
C PHE A 204 3.70 13.04 7.84
N ILE A 205 3.18 11.88 7.42
CA ILE A 205 3.92 10.95 6.56
C ILE A 205 4.24 11.60 5.21
N PHE A 206 3.30 12.33 4.61
CA PHE A 206 3.51 13.04 3.36
C PHE A 206 4.67 14.04 3.48
N PHE A 207 4.69 14.84 4.55
CA PHE A 207 5.74 15.82 4.79
C PHE A 207 7.12 15.16 4.99
N CYS A 208 7.17 14.05 5.74
CA CYS A 208 8.39 13.25 5.85
C CYS A 208 8.88 12.74 4.48
N CYS A 209 7.97 12.25 3.63
CA CYS A 209 8.32 11.80 2.28
C CYS A 209 8.91 12.95 1.44
N ILE A 210 8.32 14.14 1.49
CA ILE A 210 8.83 15.32 0.78
C ILE A 210 10.24 15.69 1.26
N ILE A 211 10.48 15.75 2.57
CA ILE A 211 11.81 16.04 3.13
C ILE A 211 12.83 15.00 2.64
N MET A 212 12.49 13.72 2.70
CA MET A 212 13.38 12.64 2.25
C MET A 212 13.70 12.74 0.76
N LEU A 213 12.69 13.01 -0.09
CA LEU A 213 12.91 13.20 -1.53
C LEU A 213 13.81 14.41 -1.81
N LEU A 214 13.56 15.54 -1.16
CA LEU A 214 14.40 16.74 -1.29
C LEU A 214 15.85 16.47 -0.87
N TYR A 215 16.06 15.74 0.22
CA TYR A 215 17.39 15.32 0.66
C TYR A 215 18.07 14.43 -0.38
N ILE A 216 17.37 13.43 -0.92
CA ILE A 216 17.91 12.52 -1.95
C ILE A 216 18.31 13.29 -3.22
N PHE A 217 17.46 14.20 -3.71
CA PHE A 217 17.74 14.99 -4.91
C PHE A 217 18.89 15.98 -4.71
N ARG A 218 19.03 16.58 -3.52
CA ARG A 218 20.18 17.42 -3.17
C ARG A 218 21.48 16.61 -3.14
N SER A 219 21.44 15.40 -2.58
CA SER A 219 22.59 14.49 -2.54
C SER A 219 22.99 13.97 -3.91
N ARG A 220 22.04 13.83 -4.86
CA ARG A 220 22.35 13.47 -6.26
C ARG A 220 23.23 14.52 -6.95
N LYS A 221 22.90 15.81 -6.80
CA LYS A 221 23.63 16.93 -7.42
C LYS A 221 25.07 17.11 -6.92
N LYS A 222 25.41 16.55 -5.75
CA LYS A 222 26.77 16.62 -5.19
C LYS A 222 27.71 15.53 -5.75
N ILE A 223 27.18 14.55 -6.47
CA ILE A 223 27.90 13.36 -6.94
C ILE A 223 28.01 13.34 -8.48
N SER A 224 27.14 14.08 -9.18
CA SER A 224 27.22 14.35 -10.62
C SER A 224 28.16 15.51 -10.91
#